data_AF-A0AAW2PJ21-F1
#
_entry.id   AF-A0AAW2PJ21-F1
#
_cell.length_a   1.000
_cell.length_b   1.000
_cell.length_c   1.000
_cell.angle_alpha   90.00
_cell.angle_beta   90.00
_cell.angle_gamma   90.00
#
_symmetry.space_group_name_H-M   'P 1'
#
loop_
_entity.id
_entity.type
_entity.pdbx_description
1 polymer ?
#
loop_
_entity_poly.entity_id
_entity_poly.type
_entity_poly.pdbx_seq_one_letter_code
_entity_poly.pdbx_strand_id
1 'polypeptide(L)'
;MKGPLLPLEMIHHFLRSSESWLSLEGQQNVLLMHCERGGWPVLAFMLAGLLLYRKQYTGEQKTLEMVYKQAPRELLHLLSPLNPQPSQLRYLQYISRRNFGSDWPPSDTPLALDCIILRLLLYMRVAEDADQ
;
A
#
# COMPACT_ATOMS: atom_id res chain seq x y z
N MET A 1 11.98 12.81 0.02
CA MET A 1 11.41 11.75 0.89
C MET A 1 9.99 11.41 0.39
N LYS A 2 9.81 10.34 -0.39
CA LYS A 2 8.47 9.88 -0.77
C LYS A 2 8.08 8.70 0.12
N GLY A 3 7.17 8.95 1.05
CA GLY A 3 6.60 7.91 1.89
C GLY A 3 5.65 8.37 3.01
N PRO A 4 4.70 9.30 2.81
CA PRO A 4 3.46 9.20 3.55
C PRO A 4 2.56 8.24 2.75
N LEU A 5 2.35 7.03 3.27
CA LEU A 5 1.21 6.23 2.83
C LEU A 5 -0.05 7.06 3.10
N LEU A 6 -1.01 7.01 2.17
CA LEU A 6 -2.30 7.69 2.32
C LEU A 6 -2.91 7.33 3.68
N PRO A 7 -3.53 8.28 4.39
CA PRO A 7 -4.25 7.98 5.62
C PRO A 7 -5.22 6.80 5.41
N LEU A 8 -5.32 5.93 6.40
CA LEU A 8 -6.14 4.72 6.32
C LEU A 8 -7.61 5.03 5.99
N GLU A 9 -8.10 6.16 6.50
CA GLU A 9 -9.41 6.70 6.19
C GLU A 9 -9.58 7.01 4.69
N MET A 10 -8.62 7.70 4.06
CA MET A 10 -8.67 7.97 2.63
C MET A 10 -8.61 6.69 1.79
N ILE A 11 -7.79 5.72 2.22
CA ILE A 11 -7.74 4.40 1.58
C ILE A 11 -9.10 3.72 1.69
N HIS A 12 -9.72 3.73 2.87
CA HIS A 12 -11.02 3.12 3.07
C HIS A 12 -12.11 3.77 2.22
N HIS A 13 -12.18 5.10 2.19
CA HIS A 13 -13.12 5.84 1.35
C HIS A 13 -12.93 5.51 -0.13
N PHE A 14 -11.69 5.53 -0.62
CA PHE A 14 -11.40 5.16 -2.00
C PHE A 14 -11.91 3.75 -2.32
N LEU A 15 -11.61 2.76 -1.47
CA LEU A 15 -12.01 1.36 -1.70
C LEU A 15 -13.53 1.20 -1.72
N ARG A 16 -14.23 1.82 -0.76
CA ARG A 16 -15.70 1.77 -0.66
C ARG A 16 -16.37 2.44 -1.86
N SER A 17 -15.94 3.65 -2.22
CA SER A 17 -16.51 4.38 -3.35
C SER A 17 -16.23 3.67 -4.68
N SER A 18 -15.01 3.15 -4.87
CA SER A 18 -14.64 2.43 -6.08
C SER A 18 -15.41 1.11 -6.21
N GLU A 19 -15.56 0.37 -5.12
CA GLU A 19 -16.32 -0.88 -5.13
C GLU A 19 -17.80 -0.61 -5.48
N SER A 20 -18.43 0.37 -4.83
CA SER A 20 -19.80 0.76 -5.12
C SER A 20 -19.98 1.19 -6.58
N TRP A 21 -19.06 1.99 -7.13
CA TRP A 21 -19.10 2.40 -8.53
C TRP A 21 -19.02 1.22 -9.49
N LEU A 22 -18.12 0.27 -9.22
CA LEU A 22 -17.89 -0.91 -10.05
C LEU A 22 -18.97 -2.00 -9.89
N SER A 23 -19.77 -1.96 -8.83
CA SER A 23 -20.82 -2.94 -8.52
C SER A 23 -22.24 -2.45 -8.88
N LEU A 24 -22.37 -1.29 -9.55
CA LEU A 24 -23.65 -0.79 -10.05
C LEU A 24 -24.23 -1.74 -11.10
N GLU A 25 -25.37 -2.37 -10.79
CA GLU A 25 -26.04 -3.31 -11.68
C GLU A 25 -26.38 -2.69 -13.04
N GLY A 26 -26.16 -3.45 -14.12
CA GLY A 26 -26.48 -3.03 -15.48
C GLY A 26 -25.48 -2.08 -16.14
N GLN A 27 -24.34 -1.77 -15.49
CA GLN A 27 -23.29 -0.90 -16.04
C GLN A 27 -21.93 -1.61 -16.11
N GLN A 28 -21.16 -1.37 -17.18
CA GLN A 28 -19.77 -1.81 -17.32
C GLN A 28 -18.81 -0.69 -16.90
N ASN A 29 -18.93 -0.27 -15.65
CA ASN A 29 -18.11 0.83 -15.13
C ASN A 29 -16.63 0.45 -15.09
N VAL A 30 -15.77 1.40 -15.51
CA VAL A 30 -14.31 1.25 -15.52
C VAL A 30 -13.70 2.26 -14.57
N LEU A 31 -12.70 1.83 -13.79
CA LEU A 31 -11.92 2.71 -12.93
C LEU A 31 -10.59 3.04 -13.60
N LEU A 32 -10.38 4.31 -13.92
CA LEU A 32 -9.09 4.82 -14.39
C LEU A 32 -8.33 5.43 -13.21
N MET A 33 -7.13 4.90 -12.93
CA MET A 33 -6.26 5.41 -11.88
C MET A 33 -5.03 6.05 -12.49
N HIS A 34 -4.70 7.27 -12.06
CA HIS A 34 -3.56 8.04 -12.56
C HIS A 34 -2.65 8.47 -11.40
N CYS A 35 -1.34 8.44 -11.64
CA CYS A 35 -0.36 9.02 -10.74
C CYS A 35 0.72 9.74 -11.56
N GLU A 36 1.37 10.71 -10.91
CA GLU A 36 2.58 11.33 -11.46
C GLU A 36 3.73 10.32 -11.59
N ARG A 37 4.79 10.72 -12.29
CA ARG A 37 5.99 9.89 -12.49
C ARG A 37 6.58 9.43 -11.15
N GLY A 38 6.78 8.11 -11.03
CA GLY A 38 7.24 7.48 -9.79
C GLY A 38 6.15 7.23 -8.73
N GLY A 39 4.87 7.53 -9.04
CA GLY A 39 3.72 7.19 -8.19
C GLY A 39 3.20 5.77 -8.37
N TRP A 40 3.81 4.99 -9.26
CA TRP A 40 3.41 3.61 -9.55
C TRP A 40 3.27 2.72 -8.31
N PRO A 41 4.20 2.75 -7.32
CA PRO A 41 4.03 1.99 -6.07
C PRO A 41 2.71 2.26 -5.36
N VAL A 42 2.24 3.52 -5.36
CA VAL A 42 0.96 3.89 -4.73
C VAL A 42 -0.21 3.34 -5.54
N LEU A 43 -0.17 3.45 -6.87
CA LEU A 43 -1.21 2.85 -7.73
C LEU A 43 -1.27 1.34 -7.57
N ALA A 44 -0.12 0.66 -7.57
CA ALA A 44 -0.04 -0.77 -7.40
C ALA A 44 -0.63 -1.22 -6.07
N PHE A 45 -0.32 -0.48 -4.99
CA PHE A 45 -0.90 -0.71 -3.68
C PHE A 45 -2.43 -0.50 -3.65
N MET A 46 -2.91 0.62 -4.19
CA MET A 46 -4.35 0.95 -4.18
C MET A 46 -5.17 -0.05 -5.02
N LEU A 47 -4.62 -0.47 -6.17
CA LEU A 47 -5.23 -1.50 -7.01
C LEU A 47 -5.24 -2.87 -6.31
N ALA A 48 -4.11 -3.30 -5.72
CA ALA A 48 -4.07 -4.54 -4.94
C ALA A 48 -5.06 -4.50 -3.76
N GLY A 49 -5.18 -3.36 -3.08
CA GLY A 49 -6.17 -3.13 -2.03
C GLY A 49 -7.60 -3.30 -2.53
N LEU A 50 -7.94 -2.74 -3.70
CA LEU A 50 -9.27 -2.86 -4.31
C LEU A 50 -9.62 -4.31 -4.69
N LEU A 51 -8.66 -5.04 -5.27
CA LEU A 51 -8.82 -6.45 -5.64
C LEU A 51 -9.09 -7.33 -4.41
N LEU A 52 -8.37 -7.10 -3.32
CA LEU A 52 -8.59 -7.79 -2.04
C LEU A 52 -9.91 -7.35 -1.38
N TYR A 53 -10.23 -6.07 -1.43
CA TYR A 53 -11.47 -5.51 -0.87
C TYR A 53 -12.71 -6.14 -1.54
N ARG A 54 -12.69 -6.31 -2.87
CA ARG A 54 -13.73 -7.00 -3.66
C ARG A 54 -13.71 -8.53 -3.53
N LYS A 55 -12.80 -9.10 -2.73
CA LYS A 55 -12.60 -10.56 -2.59
C LYS A 55 -12.32 -11.28 -3.92
N GLN A 56 -11.78 -10.58 -4.93
CA GLN A 56 -11.43 -11.18 -6.23
C GLN A 56 -10.14 -11.99 -6.17
N TYR A 57 -9.27 -11.66 -5.21
CA TYR A 57 -8.00 -12.33 -4.99
C TYR A 57 -7.79 -12.63 -3.50
N THR A 58 -6.93 -13.60 -3.21
CA THR A 58 -6.51 -13.97 -1.86
C THR A 58 -4.98 -13.92 -1.74
N GLY A 59 -4.49 -13.53 -0.56
CA GLY A 59 -3.07 -13.35 -0.28
C GLY A 59 -2.55 -11.97 -0.69
N GLU A 60 -2.22 -11.15 0.30
CA GLU A 60 -1.78 -9.77 0.15
C GLU A 60 -0.49 -9.67 -0.66
N GLN A 61 0.51 -10.49 -0.32
CA GLN A 61 1.82 -10.53 -0.98
C GLN A 61 1.68 -10.85 -2.47
N LYS A 62 1.00 -11.95 -2.77
CA LYS A 62 0.85 -12.46 -4.15
C LYS A 62 0.10 -11.46 -5.01
N THR A 63 -0.96 -10.85 -4.46
CA THR A 63 -1.75 -9.83 -5.17
C THR A 63 -0.91 -8.59 -5.45
N LEU A 64 -0.16 -8.10 -4.46
CA LEU A 64 0.72 -6.94 -4.63
C LEU A 64 1.80 -7.19 -5.68
N GLU A 65 2.50 -8.33 -5.60
CA GLU A 65 3.53 -8.70 -6.58
C GLU A 65 2.98 -8.83 -8.01
N MET A 66 1.79 -9.43 -8.15
CA MET A 66 1.13 -9.55 -9.45
C MET A 66 0.87 -8.18 -10.05
N VAL A 67 0.35 -7.23 -9.27
CA VAL A 67 0.08 -5.87 -9.76
C VAL A 67 1.40 -5.15 -10.10
N TYR A 68 2.42 -5.25 -9.26
CA TYR A 68 3.73 -4.66 -9.55
C TYR A 68 4.35 -5.16 -10.86
N LYS A 69 4.15 -6.44 -11.22
CA LYS A 69 4.65 -7.03 -12.47
C LYS A 69 3.96 -6.49 -13.72
N GLN A 70 2.83 -5.80 -13.59
CA GLN A 70 2.15 -5.15 -14.73
C GLN A 70 2.80 -3.81 -15.12
N ALA A 71 3.76 -3.32 -14.34
CA ALA A 71 4.43 -2.06 -14.63
C ALA A 71 5.27 -2.17 -15.91
N PRO A 72 5.24 -1.14 -16.79
CA PRO A 72 6.30 -0.92 -17.78
C PRO A 72 7.67 -0.95 -17.09
N ARG A 73 8.65 -1.60 -17.71
CA ARG A 73 10.00 -1.77 -17.12
C ARG A 73 10.61 -0.41 -16.79
N GLU A 74 10.33 0.61 -17.59
CA GLU A 74 10.79 1.99 -17.44
C GLU A 74 10.30 2.65 -16.14
N LEU A 75 9.17 2.20 -15.56
CA LEU A 75 8.65 2.69 -14.29
C LEU A 75 9.27 1.98 -13.07
N LEU A 76 9.82 0.78 -13.25
CA LEU A 76 10.50 0.03 -12.19
C LEU A 76 11.88 0.63 -11.84
N HIS A 77 12.49 1.37 -12.76
CA HIS A 77 13.78 2.05 -12.53
C HIS A 77 13.65 3.33 -11.66
N LEU A 78 12.44 3.74 -11.29
CA LEU A 78 12.16 4.96 -10.49
C LEU A 78 11.94 4.67 -9.00
N LEU A 79 12.26 3.46 -8.54
CA LEU A 79 12.07 3.07 -7.14
C LEU A 79 12.95 3.94 -6.24
N SER A 80 12.30 4.58 -5.27
CA SER A 80 12.93 5.27 -4.14
C SER A 80 14.01 4.38 -3.50
N PRO A 81 15.09 4.94 -2.94
CA PRO A 81 16.09 4.15 -2.20
C PRO A 81 15.48 3.33 -1.04
N LEU A 82 14.29 3.72 -0.58
CA LEU A 82 13.53 3.00 0.45
C LEU A 82 12.50 2.07 -0.19
N ASN A 83 12.58 0.77 0.11
CA ASN A 83 11.61 -0.22 -0.35
C ASN A 83 10.20 0.08 0.27
N PRO A 84 9.17 0.40 -0.53
CA PRO A 84 7.84 0.71 -0.02
C PRO A 84 7.04 -0.56 0.38
N GLN A 85 7.48 -1.74 -0.04
CA GLN A 85 6.73 -2.99 0.05
C GLN A 85 6.34 -3.41 1.48
N PRO A 86 7.22 -3.32 2.52
CA PRO A 86 6.85 -3.76 3.87
C PRO A 86 5.66 -2.99 4.45
N SER A 87 5.62 -1.67 4.24
CA SER A 87 4.53 -0.83 4.74
C SER A 87 3.25 -1.02 3.92
N GLN A 88 3.36 -1.25 2.61
CA GLN A 88 2.21 -1.58 1.76
C GLN A 88 1.55 -2.90 2.19
N LEU A 89 2.34 -3.95 2.46
CA LEU A 89 1.81 -5.24 2.90
C LEU A 89 1.07 -5.13 4.23
N ARG A 90 1.60 -4.34 5.16
CA ARG A 90 0.93 -4.06 6.44
C ARG A 90 -0.47 -3.46 6.23
N TYR A 91 -0.57 -2.48 5.34
CA TYR A 91 -1.86 -1.86 5.01
C TYR A 91 -2.80 -2.80 4.24
N LEU A 92 -2.28 -3.67 3.36
CA LEU A 92 -3.11 -4.69 2.71
C LEU A 92 -3.66 -5.69 3.74
N GLN A 93 -2.88 -6.06 4.75
CA GLN A 93 -3.35 -6.93 5.84
C GLN A 93 -4.45 -6.26 6.66
N TYR A 94 -4.33 -4.96 6.91
CA TYR A 94 -5.40 -4.15 7.52
C TYR A 94 -6.69 -4.23 6.71
N ILE A 95 -6.61 -4.06 5.38
CA ILE A 95 -7.76 -4.14 4.47
C ILE A 95 -8.38 -5.55 4.45
N SER A 96 -7.56 -6.60 4.30
CA SER A 96 -8.03 -7.99 4.22
C SER A 96 -8.74 -8.46 5.49
N ARG A 97 -8.27 -8.02 6.66
CA ARG A 97 -8.75 -8.43 7.99
C ARG A 97 -10.00 -7.69 8.46
N ARG A 98 -10.61 -6.83 7.64
CA ARG A 98 -11.82 -6.03 7.96
C ARG A 98 -13.04 -6.86 8.45
N ASN A 99 -13.01 -8.19 8.38
CA ASN A 99 -14.06 -9.09 8.84
C ASN A 99 -14.27 -9.17 10.38
N PHE A 100 -13.66 -8.30 11.21
CA PHE A 100 -13.70 -8.43 12.68
C PHE A 100 -14.42 -7.30 13.46
N GLY A 101 -15.14 -6.36 12.81
CA GLY A 101 -15.95 -5.37 13.54
C GLY A 101 -16.64 -4.32 12.66
N SER A 102 -17.69 -3.67 13.17
CA SER A 102 -18.48 -2.66 12.45
C SER A 102 -17.76 -1.32 12.22
N ASP A 103 -16.67 -1.05 12.95
CA ASP A 103 -16.04 0.28 13.01
C ASP A 103 -14.64 0.26 12.38
N TRP A 104 -14.58 0.04 11.06
CA TRP A 104 -13.36 0.17 10.26
C TRP A 104 -13.42 1.43 9.38
N PRO A 105 -12.39 2.31 9.36
CA PRO A 105 -11.12 2.23 10.10
C PRO A 105 -11.28 2.44 11.61
N PRO A 106 -10.35 1.93 12.45
CA PRO A 106 -10.37 2.17 13.89
C PRO A 106 -10.30 3.66 14.19
N SER A 107 -10.94 4.08 15.29
CA SER A 107 -10.86 5.46 15.76
C SER A 107 -9.44 5.84 16.16
N ASP A 108 -9.10 7.11 15.98
CA ASP A 108 -7.82 7.66 16.39
C ASP A 108 -7.61 7.45 17.89
N THR A 109 -6.64 6.60 18.21
CA THR A 109 -6.22 6.34 19.58
C THR A 109 -4.89 7.04 19.82
N PRO A 110 -4.83 8.07 20.68
CA PRO A 110 -3.57 8.76 20.95
C PRO A 110 -2.60 7.79 21.62
N LEU A 111 -1.39 7.70 21.08
CA LEU A 111 -0.30 6.89 21.61
C LEU A 111 0.90 7.80 21.87
N ALA A 112 1.49 7.69 23.05
CA ALA A 112 2.78 8.29 23.35
C ALA A 112 3.89 7.33 22.91
N LEU A 113 4.87 7.83 22.15
CA LEU A 113 6.05 7.06 21.77
C LEU A 113 7.15 7.32 22.81
N ASP A 114 7.26 6.45 23.80
CA ASP A 114 8.25 6.64 24.88
C ASP A 114 9.69 6.35 24.43
N CYS A 115 9.89 5.33 23.60
CA CYS A 115 11.23 4.99 23.09
C CYS A 115 11.19 4.19 21.78
N ILE A 116 12.31 4.22 21.06
CA ILE A 116 12.59 3.34 19.91
C ILE A 116 13.85 2.53 20.22
N ILE A 117 13.74 1.20 20.22
CA ILE A 117 14.89 0.31 20.43
C ILE A 117 15.41 -0.15 19.07
N LEU A 118 16.57 0.36 18.68
CA LEU A 118 17.25 -0.07 17.45
C LEU A 118 18.24 -1.20 17.77
N ARG A 119 18.02 -2.38 17.17
CA ARG A 119 18.92 -3.53 17.23
C ARG A 119 19.65 -3.61 15.89
N LEU A 120 20.97 -3.89 15.87
CA LEU A 120 21.86 -4.00 14.68
C LEU A 120 22.54 -2.71 14.18
N LEU A 121 22.78 -1.71 15.04
CA LEU A 121 23.50 -0.47 14.64
C LEU A 121 24.93 -0.72 14.08
N LEU A 122 25.56 -1.85 14.41
CA LEU A 122 26.93 -2.19 13.97
C LEU A 122 27.05 -2.39 12.44
N TYR A 123 25.98 -2.76 11.74
CA TYR A 123 26.00 -2.91 10.28
C TYR A 123 25.78 -1.59 9.52
N MET A 124 25.33 -0.53 10.22
CA MET A 124 25.06 0.77 9.58
C MET A 124 26.34 1.57 9.30
N ARG A 125 27.44 1.33 10.05
CA ARG A 125 28.69 2.09 9.90
C ARG A 125 29.61 1.54 8.80
N VAL A 126 29.57 0.23 8.52
CA VAL A 126 30.42 -0.41 7.50
C VAL A 126 30.01 -0.03 6.07
N ALA A 127 28.80 0.48 5.86
CA ALA A 127 28.32 0.92 4.55
C ALA A 127 28.83 2.32 4.12
N GLU A 128 29.36 3.12 5.05
CA GLU A 128 29.94 4.44 4.72
C GLU A 128 31.43 4.35 4.33
N ASP A 129 32.14 3.31 4.77
CA ASP A 129 33.60 3.17 4.57
C ASP A 129 33.98 2.36 3.31
N ALA A 130 33.01 1.95 2.48
CA ALA A 130 33.24 1.11 1.29
C ALA A 130 33.21 1.88 -0.05
N ASP A 131 33.09 3.21 -0.03
CA ASP A 131 33.00 4.06 -1.23
C ASP A 131 34.16 5.10 -1.31
N GLN A 132 35.32 4.76 -0.75
CA GLN A 132 36.56 5.55 -0.85
C GLN A 132 37.64 4.83 -1.67
#